data_AF-A0A4P9YUB3-F1
#
_entry.id   AF-A0A4P9YUB3-F1
#
_cell.length_a   1.000
_cell.length_b   1.000
_cell.length_c   1.000
_cell.angle_alpha   90.00
_cell.angle_beta   90.00
_cell.angle_gamma   90.00
#
_symmetry.space_group_name_H-M   'P 1'
#
loop_
_entity.id
_entity.type
_entity.pdbx_description
1 polymer ?
#
loop_
_entity_poly.entity_id
_entity_poly.type
_entity_poly.pdbx_seq_one_letter_code
_entity_poly.pdbx_strand_id
1 'polypeptide(L)' 'ICLTDWEDRDVIRVLRCRHGFHRDCVDHWLREGADRCPVCRKDAVKLASSSSS' A
#
# COMPACT_ATOMS: atom_id res chain seq x y z
N ILE A 1 3.85 1.15 -8.64
CA ILE A 1 3.89 2.45 -7.93
C ILE A 1 4.20 3.53 -8.96
N CYS A 2 3.40 4.60 -8.95
CA CYS A 2 3.54 5.72 -9.87
C CYS A 2 4.60 6.71 -9.36
N LEU A 3 5.33 7.34 -10.29
CA LEU A 3 6.34 8.38 -10.01
C LEU A 3 5.84 9.78 -10.39
N THR A 4 4.53 9.95 -10.47
CA THR A 4 3.87 11.21 -10.80
C THR A 4 3.74 12.08 -9.55
N ASP A 5 3.82 13.40 -9.74
CA ASP A 5 3.52 14.39 -8.71
C ASP A 5 2.11 14.23 -8.12
N TRP A 6 1.91 14.72 -6.90
CA TRP A 6 0.62 14.68 -6.22
C TRP A 6 -0.25 15.85 -6.67
N GLU A 7 -1.49 15.55 -7.05
CA GLU A 7 -2.50 16.57 -7.34
C GLU A 7 -3.40 16.83 -6.12
N ASP A 8 -4.03 18.01 -6.07
CA ASP A 8 -4.97 18.39 -4.99
C ASP A 8 -6.14 17.40 -4.83
N ARG A 9 -6.50 16.72 -5.92
CA ARG A 9 -7.59 15.75 -5.98
C ARG A 9 -7.14 14.32 -5.69
N ASP A 10 -5.84 14.09 -5.55
CA ASP A 10 -5.32 12.75 -5.37
C ASP A 10 -5.51 12.26 -3.94
N VAL A 11 -5.96 11.01 -3.83
CA VAL A 11 -6.16 10.37 -2.53
C VAL A 11 -4.89 9.63 -2.15
N ILE A 12 -4.19 10.10 -1.12
CA ILE A 12 -3.02 9.43 -0.56
C ILE A 12 -3.43 8.49 0.57
N ARG A 13 -2.98 7.24 0.48
CA ARG A 13 -3.13 6.24 1.54
C ARG A 13 -1.79 6.04 2.24
N VAL A 14 -1.80 6.24 3.55
CA VAL A 14 -0.63 5.98 4.41
C VAL A 14 -0.69 4.54 4.92
N LEU A 15 0.38 3.80 4.69
CA LEU A 15 0.55 2.43 5.17
C LEU A 15 0.95 2.38 6.66
N ARG A 16 0.92 1.18 7.25
CA ARG A 16 1.38 0.95 8.64
C ARG A 16 2.82 1.40 8.88
N CYS A 17 3.67 1.23 7.88
CA CYS A 17 5.06 1.67 7.89
C CYS A 17 5.25 3.18 7.73
N ARG A 18 4.18 3.99 7.79
CA ARG A 18 4.18 5.46 7.65
C ARG A 18 4.58 5.99 6.27
N HIS A 19 4.66 5.15 5.24
CA HIS A 19 4.85 5.59 3.86
C HIS A 19 3.49 5.89 3.19
N GLY A 20 3.41 7.01 2.49
CA GLY A 20 2.23 7.44 1.74
C GLY A 20 2.35 7.12 0.25
N PHE A 21 1.28 6.60 -0.34
CA PHE A 21 1.18 6.31 -1.78
C PHE A 21 -0.22 6.66 -2.29
N HIS A 22 -0.37 6.95 -3.58
CA HIS A 22 -1.69 7.06 -4.19
C HIS A 22 -2.53 5.83 -3.90
N ARG A 23 -3.77 6.05 -3.46
CA ARG A 23 -4.73 5.01 -3.12
C ARG A 23 -4.81 3.99 -4.25
N ASP A 24 -4.96 4.44 -5.49
CA ASP A 24 -5.05 3.58 -6.67
C ASP A 24 -3.73 2.83 -6.94
N CYS A 25 -2.58 3.51 -6.82
CA CYS A 25 -1.28 2.87 -7.03
C CYS A 25 -0.98 1.79 -5.97
N VAL A 26 -1.32 2.02 -4.70
CA VAL A 26 -1.12 1.02 -3.63
C VAL A 26 -2.19 -0.06 -3.66
N ASP A 27 -3.43 0.25 -4.04
CA ASP A 27 -4.50 -0.76 -4.20
C ASP A 27 -4.13 -1.75 -5.30
N HIS A 28 -3.66 -1.26 -6.46
CA HIS A 28 -3.18 -2.10 -7.55
C HIS A 28 -2.00 -2.97 -7.11
N TRP A 29 -1.02 -2.39 -6.42
CA TRP A 29 0.13 -3.12 -5.89
C TRP A 29 -0.27 -4.26 -4.94
N LEU A 30 -1.18 -3.98 -4.00
CA LEU A 30 -1.68 -4.99 -3.07
C LEU A 30 -2.48 -6.09 -3.78
N ARG A 31 -3.23 -5.75 -4.84
CA ARG A 31 -3.99 -6.71 -5.66
C ARG A 31 -3.11 -7.71 -6.41
N GLU A 32 -1.91 -7.31 -6.81
CA GLU A 32 -0.94 -8.20 -7.48
C GLU A 32 -0.34 -9.25 -6.53
N GLY A 33 -0.78 -9.29 -5.27
CA GLY A 33 -0.31 -10.24 -4.26
C GLY A 33 0.84 -9.72 -3.39
N ALA A 34 1.14 -8.43 -3.45
CA ALA A 34 2.17 -7.82 -2.62
C ALA A 34 1.56 -7.20 -1.35
N ASP A 35 1.62 -7.88 -0.21
CA ASP A 35 1.15 -7.39 1.10
C ASP A 35 2.15 -6.44 1.81
N ARG A 36 3.25 -6.10 1.12
CA ARG A 36 4.41 -5.38 1.66
C ARG A 36 4.64 -4.04 0.98
N CYS A 37 5.19 -3.11 1.76
CA CYS A 37 5.53 -1.78 1.30
C CYS A 37 6.62 -1.85 0.20
N PRO A 38 6.45 -1.17 -0.94
CA PRO A 38 7.43 -1.19 -2.03
C PRO A 38 8.74 -0.48 -1.67
N VAL A 39 8.72 0.43 -0.69
CA VAL A 39 9.91 1.19 -0.25
C VAL A 39 10.69 0.42 0.81
N CYS A 40 10.05 0.05 1.92
CA CYS A 40 10.72 -0.56 3.07
C CYS A 40 10.43 -2.06 3.25
N ARG A 41 9.57 -2.65 2.41
CA ARG A 41 9.15 -4.07 2.46
C ARG A 41 8.51 -4.53 3.78
N LYS A 42 8.09 -3.61 4.64
CA LYS A 42 7.30 -3.87 5.85
C LYS A 42 5.82 -4.08 5.53
N ASP A 43 5.09 -4.71 6.44
CA ASP A 43 3.66 -5.00 6.33
C ASP A 43 2.85 -3.76 5.95
N ALA A 44 2.21 -3.81 4.78
CA ALA A 44 1.35 -2.75 4.28
C ALA A 44 -0.08 -2.90 4.81
N VAL A 45 -0.56 -4.15 4.87
CA VAL A 45 -1.91 -4.51 5.34
C VAL A 45 -1.83 -5.27 6.67
N LYS A 46 -2.91 -5.23 7.45
CA LYS A 46 -3.04 -6.15 8.60
C LYS A 46 -3.28 -7.51 7.94
N LEU A 47 -2.37 -8.47 8.08
CA LEU A 47 -2.68 -9.86 7.78
C LEU A 47 -4.01 -10.15 8.48
N ALA A 48 -5.09 -10.26 7.71
CA ALA A 48 -6.30 -10.86 8.23
C ALA A 48 -5.85 -12.27 8.54
N SER A 49 -5.80 -12.61 9.83
CA SER A 49 -5.46 -13.95 10.28
C SER A 49 -6.26 -14.93 9.42
N SER A 50 -5.59 -15.58 8.47
CA SER A 50 -5.89 -17.00 8.29
C SER A 50 -5.57 -17.58 9.66
N SER A 51 -6.60 -17.75 10.47
CA SER A 51 -6.68 -18.92 11.32
C SER A 51 -6.49 -20.11 10.40
N SER A 52 -5.23 -20.44 10.09
CA SER A 52 -4.88 -21.84 9.99
C SER A 52 -4.62 -22.24 11.43
N SER A 53 -5.68 -22.74 12.06
CA SER A 53 -5.49 -23.86 12.98
C SER A 53 -4.94 -25.06 12.21
#